data_AF-A0A1Y2DRR6-F1
#
_entry.id   AF-A0A1Y2DRR6-F1
#
_cell.length_a   1.000
_cell.length_b   1.000
_cell.length_c   1.000
_cell.angle_alpha   90.00
_cell.angle_beta   90.00
_cell.angle_gamma   90.00
#
_symmetry.space_group_name_H-M   'P 1'
#
loop_
_entity.id
_entity.type
_entity.pdbx_description
1 polymer ?
#
loop_
_entity_poly.entity_id
_entity_poly.type
_entity_poly.pdbx_seq_one_letter_code
_entity_poly.pdbx_strand_id
1 'polypeptide(L)'
;MPSEEFLEEIPNIFQDAQRSLATHRKNATALRKIYQKHCKTEENEKLFIKEFFRNLNKILVIKKGQISADRSLKFIVEFIKFSLKKETGIFYIIIINIYICVCTNNTN
;
A
#
# COMPACT_ATOMS: atom_id res chain seq x y z
N MET A 1 7.76 -21.18 -13.69
CA MET A 1 7.05 -19.90 -13.45
C MET A 1 7.99 -18.98 -12.70
N PRO A 2 8.01 -17.67 -12.95
CA PRO A 2 8.74 -16.73 -12.10
C PRO A 2 8.16 -16.85 -10.69
N SER A 3 9.00 -17.07 -9.68
CA SER A 3 8.55 -17.22 -8.31
C SER A 3 7.97 -15.90 -7.79
N GLU A 4 6.72 -15.93 -7.34
CA GLU A 4 6.00 -14.78 -6.74
C GLU A 4 6.50 -14.46 -5.30
N GLU A 5 7.70 -14.90 -4.95
CA GLU A 5 8.29 -14.86 -3.61
C GLU A 5 8.33 -13.44 -3.02
N PHE A 6 8.49 -12.42 -3.87
CA PHE A 6 8.51 -11.02 -3.43
C PHE A 6 7.18 -10.55 -2.82
N LEU A 7 6.07 -11.24 -3.10
CA LEU A 7 4.76 -10.89 -2.56
C LEU A 7 4.69 -11.13 -1.05
N GLU A 8 5.48 -12.05 -0.51
CA GLU A 8 5.50 -12.40 0.91
C GLU A 8 6.06 -11.26 1.78
N GLU A 9 6.87 -10.37 1.20
CA GLU A 9 7.41 -9.20 1.90
C GLU A 9 6.35 -8.11 2.14
N ILE A 10 5.33 -8.02 1.28
CA ILE A 10 4.33 -6.94 1.29
C ILE A 10 3.52 -6.95 2.60
N PRO A 11 2.92 -8.09 3.05
CA PRO A 11 2.22 -8.16 4.33
C PRO A 11 3.06 -7.71 5.53
N ASN A 12 4.35 -8.08 5.56
CA ASN A 12 5.24 -7.74 6.67
C ASN A 12 5.46 -6.22 6.77
N ILE A 13 5.61 -5.54 5.63
CA ILE A 13 5.71 -4.08 5.59
C ILE A 13 4.43 -3.42 6.11
N PHE A 14 3.27 -3.95 5.71
CA PHE A 14 1.98 -3.46 6.20
C PHE A 14 1.84 -3.69 7.71
N GLN A 15 2.23 -4.85 8.24
CA GLN A 15 2.19 -5.18 9.66
C GLN A 15 3.07 -4.22 10.49
N ASP A 16 4.29 -3.95 10.02
CA ASP A 16 5.19 -3.02 10.68
C ASP A 16 4.69 -1.57 10.64
N ALA A 17 4.02 -1.17 9.56
CA ALA A 17 3.44 0.16 9.43
C ALA A 17 2.30 0.42 10.44
N GLN A 18 1.61 -0.62 10.93
CA GLN A 18 0.56 -0.47 11.94
C GLN A 18 1.13 -0.22 13.34
N ARG A 19 2.38 -0.62 13.60
CA ARG A 19 3.01 -0.56 14.92
C ARG A 19 3.50 0.85 15.27
N SER A 20 4.04 1.60 14.31
CA SER A 20 4.61 2.92 14.58
C SER A 20 4.63 3.82 13.33
N LEU A 21 4.45 5.12 13.53
CA LEU A 21 4.64 6.14 12.48
C LEU A 21 6.12 6.33 12.12
N ALA A 22 7.04 6.04 13.05
CA ALA A 22 8.48 6.29 12.86
C ALA A 22 9.09 5.49 11.71
N THR A 23 8.54 4.31 11.41
CA THR A 23 9.03 3.41 10.36
C THR A 23 8.39 3.66 9.00
N HIS A 24 7.39 4.55 8.88
CA HIS A 24 6.62 4.73 7.64
C HIS A 24 7.50 5.09 6.44
N ARG A 25 8.45 6.02 6.59
CA ARG A 25 9.38 6.39 5.50
C ARG A 25 10.26 5.21 5.07
N LYS A 26 10.76 4.44 6.03
CA LYS A 26 11.56 3.23 5.77
C LYS A 26 10.73 2.19 5.02
N ASN A 27 9.51 1.93 5.50
CA ASN A 27 8.57 0.97 4.94
C ASN A 27 8.13 1.38 3.53
N ALA A 28 7.87 2.67 3.29
CA ALA A 28 7.51 3.19 1.98
C ALA A 28 8.67 3.02 0.98
N THR A 29 9.90 3.27 1.44
CA THR A 29 11.10 3.04 0.63
C THR A 29 11.29 1.55 0.33
N ALA A 30 11.07 0.66 1.31
CA ALA A 30 11.17 -0.78 1.13
C ALA A 30 10.14 -1.30 0.12
N LEU A 31 8.88 -0.89 0.27
CA LEU A 31 7.80 -1.28 -0.64
C LEU A 31 8.08 -0.79 -2.08
N ARG A 32 8.61 0.43 -2.23
CA ARG A 32 9.03 0.94 -3.54
C ARG A 32 10.20 0.16 -4.12
N LYS A 33 11.16 -0.28 -3.31
CA LYS A 33 12.28 -1.13 -3.79
C LYS A 33 11.77 -2.47 -4.31
N ILE A 34 10.81 -3.09 -3.62
CA ILE A 34 10.15 -4.31 -4.08
C ILE A 34 9.51 -4.07 -5.45
N TYR A 35 8.71 -3.00 -5.58
CA TYR A 35 8.10 -2.61 -6.84
C TYR A 35 9.15 -2.46 -7.95
N GLN A 36 10.16 -1.62 -7.73
CA GLN A 36 11.18 -1.34 -8.73
C GLN A 36 12.01 -2.56 -9.12
N LYS A 37 12.24 -3.49 -8.19
CA LYS A 37 13.04 -4.69 -8.42
C LYS A 37 12.25 -5.75 -9.20
N HIS A 38 10.98 -5.95 -8.87
CA HIS A 38 10.20 -7.10 -9.35
C HIS A 38 9.15 -6.74 -10.41
N CYS A 39 8.58 -5.54 -10.39
CA CYS A 39 7.55 -5.10 -11.34
C CYS A 39 8.20 -4.56 -12.63
N LYS A 40 8.90 -5.44 -13.35
CA LYS A 40 9.50 -5.15 -14.67
C LYS A 40 8.59 -5.54 -15.84
N THR A 41 7.55 -6.31 -15.56
CA THR A 41 6.55 -6.79 -16.50
C THR A 41 5.18 -6.39 -16.00
N GLU A 42 4.22 -6.26 -16.91
CA GLU A 42 2.83 -5.97 -16.58
C GLU A 42 2.22 -7.04 -15.64
N GLU A 43 2.61 -8.31 -15.82
CA GLU A 43 2.13 -9.41 -14.97
C GLU A 43 2.61 -9.26 -13.52
N ASN A 44 3.89 -8.96 -13.30
CA ASN A 44 4.42 -8.76 -11.95
C ASN A 44 3.82 -7.51 -11.30
N GLU A 45 3.57 -6.47 -12.08
CA GLU A 45 2.88 -5.27 -11.62
C GLU A 45 1.44 -5.58 -11.17
N LYS A 46 0.69 -6.37 -11.96
CA LYS A 46 -0.65 -6.83 -11.57
C LYS A 46 -0.64 -7.65 -10.28
N LEU A 47 0.33 -8.55 -10.12
CA LEU A 47 0.49 -9.35 -8.90
C LEU A 47 0.80 -8.48 -7.68
N PHE A 48 1.74 -7.52 -7.81
CA PHE A 48 2.04 -6.56 -6.76
C PHE A 48 0.81 -5.73 -6.38
N ILE A 49 0.09 -5.20 -7.36
CA ILE A 49 -1.11 -4.38 -7.15
C ILE A 49 -2.18 -5.21 -6.43
N LYS A 50 -2.42 -6.45 -6.88
CA LYS A 50 -3.37 -7.37 -6.25
C LYS A 50 -3.03 -7.61 -4.78
N GLU A 51 -1.76 -7.87 -4.47
CA GLU A 51 -1.32 -8.12 -3.10
C GLU A 51 -1.37 -6.85 -2.23
N PHE A 52 -0.99 -5.69 -2.79
CA PHE A 52 -1.14 -4.40 -2.13
C PHE A 52 -2.60 -4.12 -1.75
N PHE A 53 -3.53 -4.31 -2.70
CA PHE A 53 -4.96 -4.12 -2.45
C PHE A 53 -5.52 -5.14 -1.47
N ARG A 54 -5.05 -6.39 -1.49
CA ARG A 54 -5.44 -7.40 -0.50
C ARG A 54 -5.15 -6.92 0.93
N ASN A 55 -3.99 -6.31 1.17
CA ASN A 55 -3.62 -5.78 2.48
C ASN A 55 -4.37 -4.47 2.82
N LEU A 56 -4.56 -3.59 1.84
CA LEU A 56 -5.36 -2.38 2.00
C LEU A 56 -6.80 -2.70 2.38
N ASN A 57 -7.46 -3.62 1.69
CA ASN A 57 -8.85 -3.99 1.95
C ASN A 57 -9.05 -4.53 3.38
N LYS A 58 -8.06 -5.27 3.92
CA LYS A 58 -8.09 -5.70 5.34
C LYS A 58 -8.07 -4.53 6.31
N ILE A 59 -7.44 -3.41 5.96
CA ILE A 59 -7.40 -2.20 6.77
C ILE A 59 -8.72 -1.42 6.64
N LEU A 60 -9.28 -1.36 5.43
CA LEU A 60 -10.50 -0.58 5.15
C LEU A 60 -11.75 -1.11 5.85
N VAL A 61 -11.79 -2.41 6.15
CA VAL A 61 -12.90 -3.00 6.93
C VAL A 61 -12.77 -2.78 8.44
N ILE A 62 -11.65 -2.23 8.92
CA ILE A 62 -11.45 -1.94 10.35
C ILE A 62 -12.24 -0.68 10.70
N LYS A 63 -12.98 -0.76 11.83
CA LYS A 63 -13.75 0.36 12.36
C LYS A 63 -12.88 1.61 12.54
N LYS A 64 -13.44 2.78 12.16
CA LYS A 64 -12.82 4.10 12.35
C LYS A 64 -12.38 4.32 13.81
N GLY A 65 -11.24 4.98 13.99
CA GLY A 65 -10.66 5.29 15.31
C GLY A 65 -9.76 4.20 15.88
N GLN A 66 -9.56 3.09 15.17
CA GLN A 66 -8.55 2.11 15.52
C GLN A 66 -7.16 2.63 15.11
N ILE A 67 -6.29 2.81 16.11
CA ILE A 67 -4.97 3.41 15.94
C ILE A 67 -4.12 2.66 14.89
N SER A 68 -4.21 1.33 14.84
CA SER A 68 -3.49 0.50 13.86
C SER A 68 -3.94 0.77 12.42
N ALA A 69 -5.25 0.92 12.20
CA ALA A 69 -5.82 1.25 10.89
C ALA A 69 -5.44 2.68 10.47
N ASP A 70 -5.56 3.65 11.38
CA ASP A 70 -5.17 5.04 11.12
C ASP A 70 -3.69 5.17 10.76
N ARG A 71 -2.81 4.45 11.45
CA ARG A 71 -1.38 4.37 11.12
C ARG A 71 -1.18 3.74 9.74
N SER A 72 -1.88 2.66 9.42
CA SER A 72 -1.76 2.01 8.13
C SER A 72 -2.18 2.93 6.97
N LEU A 73 -3.28 3.68 7.13
CA LEU A 73 -3.72 4.68 6.16
C LEU A 73 -2.68 5.79 5.98
N LYS A 74 -2.10 6.31 7.07
CA LYS A 74 -1.01 7.30 7.01
C LYS A 74 0.22 6.76 6.28
N PHE A 75 0.57 5.50 6.48
CA PHE A 75 1.65 4.84 5.75
C PHE A 75 1.37 4.79 4.24
N ILE A 76 0.15 4.44 3.84
CA ILE A 76 -0.23 4.39 2.42
C ILE A 76 -0.14 5.78 1.78
N VAL A 77 -0.60 6.82 2.49
CA VAL A 77 -0.44 8.21 2.04
C VAL A 77 1.03 8.56 1.88
N GLU A 78 1.89 8.17 2.81
CA GLU A 78 3.35 8.39 2.73
C GLU A 78 3.96 7.66 1.52
N PHE A 79 3.58 6.41 1.27
CA PHE A 79 4.03 5.63 0.12
C PHE A 79 3.63 6.28 -1.21
N ILE A 80 2.38 6.75 -1.33
CA ILE A 80 1.89 7.46 -2.52
C ILE A 80 2.67 8.76 -2.71
N LYS A 81 2.82 9.58 -1.67
CA LYS A 81 3.60 10.83 -1.73
C LYS A 81 5.05 10.59 -2.17
N PHE A 82 5.68 9.55 -1.62
CA PHE A 82 7.05 9.20 -1.97
C PHE A 82 7.19 8.76 -3.43
N SER A 83 6.16 8.10 -3.96
CA SER A 83 6.20 7.53 -5.30
C SER A 83 5.78 8.49 -6.41
N LEU A 84 4.83 9.41 -6.13
CA LEU A 84 4.45 10.52 -7.03
C LEU A 84 5.63 11.44 -7.36
N LYS A 85 6.57 11.60 -6.43
CA LYS A 85 7.81 12.38 -6.66
C LYS A 85 8.74 11.73 -7.69
N LYS A 86 8.48 10.48 -8.12
CA LYS A 86 9.45 9.71 -8.90
C LYS A 86 8.90 8.94 -10.12
N GLU A 87 7.58 8.78 -10.33
CA GLU A 87 6.98 8.19 -11.56
C GLU A 87 5.43 8.26 -11.55
N THR A 88 4.79 8.43 -12.73
CA THR A 88 3.39 8.91 -12.86
C THR A 88 2.31 7.83 -13.12
N GLY A 89 2.67 6.59 -13.46
CA GLY A 89 1.73 5.61 -14.06
C GLY A 89 0.82 4.83 -13.10
N ILE A 90 1.34 4.33 -11.98
CA ILE A 90 0.64 3.34 -11.11
C ILE A 90 -0.39 3.97 -10.16
N PHE A 91 -0.27 5.27 -9.87
CA PHE A 91 -0.86 5.86 -8.67
C PHE A 91 -2.33 6.30 -8.81
N TYR A 92 -2.82 6.51 -10.04
CA TYR A 92 -4.19 6.96 -10.25
C TYR A 92 -5.22 5.94 -9.73
N ILE A 93 -4.99 4.63 -9.92
CA ILE A 93 -5.90 3.57 -9.46
C ILE A 93 -5.90 3.43 -7.94
N ILE A 94 -4.73 3.57 -7.29
CA ILE A 94 -4.60 3.53 -5.83
C ILE A 94 -5.27 4.75 -5.19
N ILE A 95 -5.04 5.94 -5.75
CA ILE A 95 -5.65 7.19 -5.27
C ILE A 95 -7.17 7.15 -5.43
N ILE A 96 -7.69 6.70 -6.57
CA ILE A 96 -9.14 6.60 -6.81
C ILE A 96 -9.80 5.63 -5.83
N ASN A 97 -9.22 4.45 -5.59
CA ASN A 97 -9.80 3.48 -4.65
C ASN A 97 -9.78 3.96 -3.20
N ILE A 98 -8.69 4.62 -2.76
CA ILE A 98 -8.62 5.21 -1.43
C ILE A 98 -9.61 6.38 -1.31
N TYR A 99 -9.70 7.24 -2.32
CA TYR A 99 -10.63 8.37 -2.32
C TYR A 99 -12.08 7.89 -2.27
N ILE A 100 -12.46 6.93 -3.12
CA ILE A 100 -13.80 6.32 -3.08
C ILE A 100 -14.05 5.71 -1.70
N CYS A 101 -13.14 4.90 -1.16
CA CYS A 101 -13.39 4.21 0.10
C CYS A 101 -13.41 5.14 1.33
N VAL A 102 -12.58 6.19 1.36
CA VAL A 102 -12.62 7.22 2.43
C VAL A 102 -13.89 8.07 2.30
N CYS A 103 -14.33 8.38 1.09
CA CYS A 103 -15.55 9.16 0.85
C CYS A 103 -16.83 8.36 1.13
N THR A 104 -16.89 7.07 0.80
CA THR A 104 -18.09 6.22 1.04
C THR A 104 -18.25 5.81 2.51
N ASN A 105 -17.17 5.80 3.30
CA ASN A 105 -17.22 5.51 4.75
C ASN A 105 -17.52 6.74 5.62
N ASN A 106 -17.84 7.90 5.03
CA ASN A 106 -18.32 9.10 5.74
C ASN A 106 -19.84 9.30 5.66
N THR A 107 -20.58 8.33 5.10
CA THR A 107 -22.05 8.29 5.14
C THR A 107 -22.49 7.09 5.96
N ASN A 108 -22.47 7.24 7.29
CA ASN A 108 -23.38 6.61 8.26
C ASN A 108 -23.18 7.26 9.63
#